data_AF-A0A940LIL4-F1
#
_entry.id   AF-A0A940LIL4-F1
#
_cell.length_a   1.000
_cell.length_b   1.000
_cell.length_c   1.000
_cell.angle_alpha   90.00
_cell.angle_beta   90.00
_cell.angle_gamma   90.00
#
_symmetry.space_group_name_H-M   'P 1'
#
loop_
_entity.id
_entity.type
_entity.pdbx_description
1 polymer ?
#
loop_
_entity_poly.entity_id
_entity_poly.type
_entity_poly.pdbx_seq_one_letter_code
_entity_poly.pdbx_strand_id
1 'polypeptide(L)'
;MKRALAGMCATLPDENADLCPYCSLDQNPDLDHVLPKAVFPEFALYAPNLVPICTVCNRKKLNVVRSAGDRVLLNPAFEPSVDEPIVEAQVAYRGGQVVVTYRLDDHGQLPVEERGVARRHFARLGLAGRYRKRAHGYLAALKTNLRNRSGEVREAALRTKLEGAALFAPLNGWEPALFRAIEDDVPAMLTWLTPR
;
A
#
# COMPACT_ATOMS: atom_id res chain seq x y z
N MET A 1 -11.73 21.52 21.30
CA MET A 1 -10.89 20.40 20.81
C MET A 1 -11.44 19.63 19.60
N LYS A 2 -12.67 19.88 19.09
CA LYS A 2 -13.22 19.16 17.91
C LYS A 2 -12.86 19.72 16.53
N ARG A 3 -12.17 20.88 16.44
CA ARG A 3 -11.87 21.55 15.15
C ARG A 3 -10.52 21.21 14.50
N ALA A 4 -9.64 20.45 15.17
CA ALA A 4 -8.29 20.16 14.66
C ALA A 4 -8.14 18.79 13.96
N LEU A 5 -9.17 17.93 14.01
CA LEU A 5 -9.11 16.56 13.44
C LEU A 5 -9.52 16.51 11.96
N ALA A 6 -10.21 17.54 11.44
CA ALA A 6 -10.76 17.51 10.08
C ALA A 6 -9.70 17.63 8.97
N GLY A 7 -8.49 18.14 9.26
CA GLY A 7 -7.43 18.33 8.26
C GLY A 7 -6.47 17.14 8.10
N MET A 8 -6.56 16.13 8.97
CA MET A 8 -5.54 15.06 9.06
C MET A 8 -5.77 13.91 8.08
N CYS A 9 -6.96 13.83 7.49
CA CYS A 9 -7.31 12.84 6.47
C CYS A 9 -7.05 13.34 5.04
N ALA A 10 -6.69 14.61 4.85
CA ALA A 10 -6.60 15.24 3.53
C ALA A 10 -5.43 14.75 2.66
N THR A 11 -4.58 13.86 3.17
CA THR A 11 -3.45 13.26 2.44
C THR A 11 -3.88 12.02 1.63
N LEU A 12 -5.07 11.48 1.89
CA LEU A 12 -5.64 10.38 1.12
C LEU A 12 -6.89 10.89 0.39
N PRO A 13 -7.20 10.37 -0.81
CA PRO A 13 -8.50 10.59 -1.44
C PRO A 13 -9.62 10.22 -0.47
N ASP A 14 -10.76 10.93 -0.53
CA ASP A 14 -11.87 10.76 0.41
C ASP A 14 -12.34 9.29 0.52
N GLU A 15 -12.28 8.55 -0.59
CA GLU A 15 -12.65 7.14 -0.67
C GLU A 15 -11.74 6.21 0.14
N ASN A 16 -10.54 6.68 0.50
CA ASN A 16 -9.52 5.97 1.26
C ASN A 16 -9.20 6.63 2.60
N ALA A 17 -9.98 7.62 3.04
CA ALA A 17 -9.70 8.39 4.24
C ALA A 17 -9.65 7.53 5.53
N ASP A 18 -10.22 6.33 5.50
CA ASP A 18 -10.18 5.36 6.60
C ASP A 18 -8.93 4.47 6.61
N LEU A 19 -8.22 4.35 5.48
CA LEU A 19 -7.03 3.52 5.33
C LEU A 19 -5.81 4.12 6.02
N CYS A 20 -4.95 3.25 6.53
CA CYS A 20 -3.71 3.65 7.15
C CYS A 20 -2.74 4.26 6.15
N PRO A 21 -2.34 5.53 6.29
CA PRO A 21 -1.47 6.21 5.33
C PRO A 21 -0.05 5.61 5.30
N TYR A 22 0.33 4.83 6.32
CA TYR A 22 1.58 4.08 6.33
C TYR A 22 1.55 2.75 5.59
N CYS A 23 0.39 2.18 5.31
CA CYS A 23 0.35 0.87 4.66
C CYS A 23 -0.76 0.69 3.64
N SER A 24 -1.64 1.66 3.47
CA SER A 24 -2.75 1.66 2.51
C SER A 24 -3.54 0.34 2.51
N LEU A 25 -3.72 -0.27 3.69
CA LEU A 25 -4.22 -1.63 3.84
C LEU A 25 -5.31 -1.77 4.91
N ASP A 26 -4.95 -1.42 6.13
CA ASP A 26 -5.79 -1.61 7.31
C ASP A 26 -6.32 -0.25 7.74
N GLN A 27 -7.49 -0.22 8.36
CA GLN A 27 -8.11 1.02 8.81
C GLN A 27 -7.39 1.62 10.04
N ASN A 28 -7.66 2.89 10.33
CA ASN A 28 -7.03 3.66 11.41
C ASN A 28 -7.93 3.80 12.66
N PRO A 29 -7.90 2.87 13.61
CA PRO A 29 -8.59 3.05 14.89
C PRO A 29 -7.89 4.05 15.82
N ASP A 30 -6.59 4.31 15.64
CA ASP A 30 -5.76 5.12 16.54
C ASP A 30 -5.21 6.39 15.87
N LEU A 31 -4.76 7.33 16.71
CA LEU A 31 -3.98 8.51 16.32
C LEU A 31 -2.63 8.48 17.02
N ASP A 32 -1.53 8.60 16.27
CA ASP A 32 -0.16 8.53 16.80
C ASP A 32 0.69 9.71 16.34
N HIS A 33 1.82 9.95 17.01
CA HIS A 33 2.76 11.00 16.64
C HIS A 33 3.87 10.47 15.73
N VAL A 34 4.15 11.13 14.60
CA VAL A 34 5.31 10.83 13.74
C VAL A 34 6.61 10.97 14.55
N LEU A 35 6.75 12.08 15.25
CA LEU A 35 7.79 12.37 16.24
C LEU A 35 7.22 12.17 17.65
N PRO A 36 7.73 11.21 18.46
CA PRO A 36 7.18 10.87 19.76
C PRO A 36 7.10 12.07 20.70
N LYS A 37 5.91 12.35 21.22
CA LYS A 37 5.65 13.43 22.19
C LYS A 37 6.61 13.41 23.40
N ALA A 38 7.04 12.23 23.85
CA ALA A 38 7.94 12.10 25.00
C ALA A 38 9.34 12.70 24.72
N VAL A 39 9.75 12.75 23.46
CA VAL A 39 11.05 13.30 23.02
C VAL A 39 10.87 14.70 22.41
N PHE A 40 9.76 14.93 21.72
CA PHE A 40 9.46 16.17 21.01
C PHE A 40 8.09 16.76 21.44
N PRO A 41 7.95 17.19 22.71
CA PRO A 41 6.68 17.67 23.24
C PRO A 41 6.17 18.94 22.52
N GLU A 42 7.07 19.77 21.98
CA GLU A 42 6.76 20.97 21.20
C GLU A 42 5.95 20.68 19.93
N PHE A 43 6.09 19.46 19.37
CA PHE A 43 5.32 19.01 18.20
C PHE A 43 4.08 18.18 18.57
N ALA A 44 3.75 18.05 19.86
CA ALA A 44 2.66 17.18 20.30
C ALA A 44 1.27 17.58 19.76
N LEU A 45 1.07 18.86 19.48
CA LEU A 45 -0.17 19.42 18.92
C LEU A 45 0.00 19.91 17.48
N TYR A 46 1.17 19.68 16.88
CA TYR A 46 1.43 20.06 15.49
C TYR A 46 0.71 19.05 14.59
N ALA A 47 -0.28 19.51 13.80
CA ALA A 47 -1.15 18.63 13.03
C ALA A 47 -0.38 17.69 12.07
N PRO A 48 0.64 18.15 11.31
CA PRO A 48 1.48 17.26 10.49
C PRO A 48 2.37 16.28 11.27
N ASN A 49 2.43 16.40 12.60
CA ASN A 49 3.08 15.43 13.46
C ASN A 49 2.11 14.35 13.97
N LEU A 50 0.81 14.48 13.71
CA LEU A 50 -0.20 13.52 14.13
C LEU A 50 -0.69 12.74 12.91
N VAL A 51 -0.72 11.42 13.01
CA VAL A 51 -1.05 10.53 11.90
C VAL A 51 -2.10 9.49 12.34
N PRO A 52 -3.20 9.31 11.60
CA PRO A 52 -4.09 8.19 11.85
C PRO A 52 -3.35 6.90 11.49
N ILE A 53 -3.40 5.88 12.35
CA ILE A 53 -2.55 4.70 12.21
C ILE A 53 -3.29 3.42 12.58
N CYS A 54 -3.03 2.34 11.84
CA CYS A 54 -3.54 1.02 12.19
C CYS A 54 -2.73 0.38 13.33
N THR A 55 -3.37 -0.49 14.12
CA THR A 55 -2.73 -1.18 15.24
C THR A 55 -1.44 -1.91 14.84
N VAL A 56 -1.39 -2.50 13.64
CA VAL A 56 -0.22 -3.22 13.13
C VAL A 56 0.94 -2.27 12.84
N CYS A 57 0.68 -1.15 12.17
CA CYS A 57 1.70 -0.14 11.88
C CYS A 57 2.16 0.54 13.16
N ASN A 58 1.25 0.86 14.09
CA ASN A 58 1.59 1.46 15.38
C ASN A 58 2.55 0.57 16.18
N ARG A 59 2.24 -0.72 16.32
CA ARG A 59 3.13 -1.69 17.00
C ARG A 59 4.48 -1.87 16.31
N LYS A 60 4.55 -1.70 14.99
CA LYS A 60 5.82 -1.76 14.24
C LYS A 60 6.60 -0.45 14.33
N LYS A 61 5.93 0.71 14.35
CA LYS A 61 6.55 2.02 14.47
C LYS A 61 7.14 2.23 15.87
N LEU A 62 6.34 2.02 16.92
CA LEU A 62 6.68 2.37 18.31
C LEU A 62 7.18 3.82 18.41
N ASN A 63 8.19 4.08 19.24
CA ASN A 63 8.86 5.37 19.35
C ASN A 63 10.08 5.49 18.42
N VAL A 64 10.21 4.62 17.41
CA VAL A 64 11.38 4.59 16.51
C VAL A 64 11.25 5.67 15.45
N VAL A 65 12.00 6.77 15.61
CA VAL A 65 12.16 7.81 14.58
C VAL A 65 13.36 7.51 13.68
N ARG A 66 14.47 7.08 14.30
CA ARG A 66 15.74 6.79 13.63
C ARG A 66 16.25 5.38 13.96
N SER A 67 16.97 4.78 13.02
CA SER A 67 17.69 3.51 13.19
C SER A 67 19.05 3.65 12.53
N ALA A 68 20.13 3.35 13.26
CA ALA A 68 21.51 3.56 12.80
C ALA A 68 21.78 4.99 12.29
N GLY A 69 21.18 6.00 12.94
CA GLY A 69 21.32 7.41 12.56
C GLY A 69 20.31 7.90 11.52
N ASP A 70 19.65 7.00 10.79
CA ASP A 70 18.78 7.36 9.67
C ASP A 70 17.29 7.38 10.01
N ARG A 71 16.51 8.30 9.41
CA ARG A 71 15.04 8.33 9.52
C ARG A 71 14.41 7.05 8.95
N VAL A 72 13.52 6.41 9.71
CA VAL A 72 12.98 5.08 9.35
C VAL A 72 11.68 5.15 8.57
N LEU A 73 10.81 6.10 8.89
CA LEU A 73 9.46 6.19 8.29
C LEU A 73 9.30 7.51 7.52
N LEU A 74 8.59 7.43 6.39
CA LEU A 74 8.06 8.59 5.69
C LEU A 74 7.07 9.33 6.59
N ASN A 75 6.95 10.65 6.44
CA ASN A 75 5.87 11.43 7.02
C ASN A 75 4.72 11.54 6.02
N PRO A 76 3.53 10.95 6.27
CA PRO A 76 2.46 10.94 5.28
C PRO A 76 1.85 12.31 4.98
N ALA A 77 2.15 13.33 5.80
CA ALA A 77 1.77 14.71 5.52
C ALA A 77 2.60 15.34 4.39
N PHE A 78 3.78 14.80 4.08
CA PHE A 78 4.74 15.42 3.17
C PHE A 78 5.37 14.44 2.17
N GLU A 79 5.26 13.14 2.41
CA GLU A 79 5.97 12.09 1.69
C GLU A 79 5.01 10.95 1.29
N PRO A 80 5.16 10.36 0.09
CA PRO A 80 6.21 10.68 -0.88
C PRO A 80 6.03 12.05 -1.57
N SER A 81 7.13 12.66 -1.99
CA SER A 81 7.15 13.99 -2.64
C SER A 81 6.81 13.96 -4.13
N VAL A 82 6.55 12.78 -4.68
CA VAL A 82 6.21 12.54 -6.08
C VAL A 82 4.82 11.94 -6.20
N ASP A 83 4.09 12.32 -7.24
CA ASP A 83 2.76 11.81 -7.57
C ASP A 83 2.83 10.56 -8.48
N GLU A 84 3.88 9.77 -8.32
CA GLU A 84 4.18 8.61 -9.15
C GLU A 84 4.27 7.32 -8.31
N PRO A 85 3.96 6.15 -8.89
CA PRO A 85 4.06 4.90 -8.15
C PRO A 85 5.51 4.57 -7.80
N ILE A 86 5.73 4.26 -6.52
CA ILE A 86 7.03 3.82 -5.99
C ILE A 86 7.01 2.38 -5.48
N VAL A 87 5.83 1.73 -5.46
CA VAL A 87 5.65 0.32 -5.12
C VAL A 87 5.30 -0.45 -6.39
N GLU A 88 6.05 -1.52 -6.65
CA GLU A 88 5.78 -2.42 -7.76
C GLU A 88 5.51 -3.84 -7.30
N ALA A 89 4.63 -4.53 -8.04
CA ALA A 89 4.40 -5.95 -7.90
C ALA A 89 5.04 -6.72 -9.06
N GLN A 90 5.29 -8.00 -8.82
CA GLN A 90 5.62 -8.96 -9.86
C GLN A 90 4.75 -10.18 -9.65
N VAL A 91 4.14 -10.66 -10.73
CA VAL A 91 3.30 -11.85 -10.74
C VAL A 91 4.05 -12.99 -11.42
N ALA A 92 4.14 -14.14 -10.76
CA ALA A 92 4.75 -15.34 -11.32
C ALA A 92 3.80 -16.53 -11.21
N TYR A 93 3.72 -17.33 -12.26
CA TYR A 93 2.88 -18.52 -12.34
C TYR A 93 3.73 -19.79 -12.26
N ARG A 94 3.52 -20.63 -11.25
CA ARG A 94 4.31 -21.84 -11.03
C ARG A 94 3.40 -23.01 -10.65
N GLY A 95 3.38 -24.06 -11.47
CA GLY A 95 2.62 -25.29 -11.16
C GLY A 95 1.13 -25.06 -10.90
N GLY A 96 0.50 -24.10 -11.58
CA GLY A 96 -0.91 -23.73 -11.36
C GLY A 96 -1.16 -22.81 -10.16
N GLN A 97 -0.12 -22.44 -9.43
CA GLN A 97 -0.15 -21.41 -8.39
C GLN A 97 0.24 -20.04 -8.95
N VAL A 98 -0.25 -18.99 -8.31
CA VAL A 98 0.15 -17.60 -8.57
C VAL A 98 0.91 -17.09 -7.35
N VAL A 99 2.07 -16.49 -7.59
CA VAL A 99 2.92 -15.88 -6.56
C VAL A 99 3.08 -14.42 -6.89
N VAL A 100 2.74 -13.56 -5.94
CA VAL A 100 2.91 -12.11 -6.05
C VAL A 100 4.02 -11.66 -5.11
N THR A 101 4.99 -10.93 -5.63
CA THR A 101 6.05 -10.29 -4.83
C THR A 101 5.97 -8.79 -4.98
N TYR A 102 6.19 -8.06 -3.89
CA TYR A 102 6.17 -6.60 -3.88
C TYR A 102 7.53 -6.04 -3.50
N ARG A 103 7.93 -4.96 -4.16
CA ARG A 103 9.17 -4.23 -3.90
C ARG A 103 8.93 -2.73 -4.02
N LEU A 104 9.88 -1.95 -3.51
CA LEU A 104 9.99 -0.54 -3.87
C LEU A 104 10.83 -0.41 -5.13
N ASP A 105 10.29 0.34 -6.08
CA ASP A 105 10.93 0.72 -7.33
C ASP A 105 10.39 2.11 -7.69
N ASP A 106 11.18 3.14 -7.42
CA ASP A 106 10.79 4.54 -7.66
C ASP A 106 11.15 5.02 -9.07
N HIS A 107 11.68 4.15 -9.92
CA HIS A 107 12.15 4.47 -11.28
C HIS A 107 13.09 5.70 -11.35
N GLY A 108 13.79 6.01 -10.25
CA GLY A 108 14.69 7.16 -10.13
C GLY A 108 14.01 8.50 -9.84
N GLN A 109 12.71 8.53 -9.60
CA GLN A 109 11.94 9.75 -9.39
C GLN A 109 12.09 10.31 -7.97
N LEU A 110 12.34 9.47 -6.96
CA LEU A 110 12.50 9.96 -5.60
C LEU A 110 13.88 10.62 -5.39
N PRO A 111 13.96 11.71 -4.60
CA PRO A 111 15.21 12.21 -4.06
C PRO A 111 15.99 11.12 -3.31
N VAL A 112 17.33 11.16 -3.35
CA VAL A 112 18.20 10.13 -2.74
C VAL A 112 17.88 9.89 -1.27
N GLU A 113 17.68 10.95 -0.51
CA GLU A 113 17.38 10.86 0.93
C GLU A 113 16.03 10.19 1.18
N GLU A 114 15.00 10.62 0.45
CA GLU A 114 13.64 10.10 0.58
C GLU A 114 13.55 8.64 0.12
N ARG A 115 14.21 8.26 -0.97
CA ARG A 115 14.33 6.88 -1.42
C ARG A 115 14.90 5.97 -0.32
N GLY A 116 15.90 6.45 0.42
CA GLY A 116 16.45 5.73 1.57
C GLY A 116 15.41 5.53 2.68
N VAL A 117 14.62 6.56 2.97
CA VAL A 117 13.55 6.51 3.97
C VAL A 117 12.42 5.58 3.52
N ALA A 118 11.99 5.66 2.26
CA ALA A 118 10.97 4.77 1.70
C ALA A 118 11.39 3.30 1.85
N ARG A 119 12.63 2.96 1.52
CA ARG A 119 13.18 1.60 1.69
C ARG A 119 13.09 1.11 3.13
N ARG A 120 13.49 1.95 4.10
CA ARG A 120 13.39 1.62 5.52
C ARG A 120 11.95 1.53 5.99
N HIS A 121 11.06 2.39 5.48
CA HIS A 121 9.64 2.39 5.79
C HIS A 121 8.99 1.07 5.36
N PHE A 122 9.17 0.70 4.11
CA PHE A 122 8.63 -0.53 3.52
C PHE A 122 9.13 -1.78 4.25
N ALA A 123 10.42 -1.80 4.59
CA ALA A 123 11.03 -2.88 5.38
C ALA A 123 10.51 -2.93 6.82
N ARG A 124 10.52 -1.80 7.54
CA ARG A 124 10.10 -1.70 8.95
C ARG A 124 8.66 -2.14 9.14
N LEU A 125 7.78 -1.72 8.24
CA LEU A 125 6.36 -2.06 8.30
C LEU A 125 6.04 -3.45 7.73
N GLY A 126 7.02 -4.10 7.09
CA GLY A 126 6.88 -5.43 6.50
C GLY A 126 5.86 -5.44 5.36
N LEU A 127 5.80 -4.36 4.57
CA LEU A 127 4.75 -4.15 3.58
C LEU A 127 4.76 -5.24 2.50
N ALA A 128 5.93 -5.67 2.02
CA ALA A 128 6.04 -6.74 1.03
C ALA A 128 5.23 -8.00 1.39
N GLY A 129 5.40 -8.49 2.63
CA GLY A 129 4.72 -9.70 3.10
C GLY A 129 3.23 -9.48 3.35
N ARG A 130 2.84 -8.29 3.84
CA ARG A 130 1.44 -7.93 4.08
C ARG A 130 0.68 -7.76 2.76
N TYR A 131 1.28 -7.08 1.79
CA TYR A 131 0.73 -6.87 0.45
C TYR A 131 0.56 -8.22 -0.26
N ARG A 132 1.60 -9.07 -0.24
CA ARG A 132 1.51 -10.45 -0.77
C ARG A 132 0.34 -11.22 -0.16
N LYS A 133 0.17 -11.18 1.16
CA LYS A 133 -0.93 -11.90 1.83
C LYS A 133 -2.29 -11.41 1.35
N ARG A 134 -2.46 -10.09 1.21
CA ARG A 134 -3.71 -9.48 0.72
C ARG A 134 -3.97 -9.85 -0.74
N ALA A 135 -2.97 -9.71 -1.60
CA ALA A 135 -3.05 -10.08 -3.02
C ALA A 135 -3.40 -11.56 -3.23
N HIS A 136 -2.76 -12.45 -2.47
CA HIS A 136 -3.05 -13.89 -2.54
C HIS A 136 -4.52 -14.19 -2.19
N GLY A 137 -5.03 -13.59 -1.09
CA GLY A 137 -6.44 -13.77 -0.71
C GLY A 137 -7.39 -13.24 -1.78
N TYR A 138 -7.10 -12.07 -2.35
CA TYR A 138 -7.87 -11.48 -3.42
C TYR A 138 -7.91 -12.36 -4.68
N LEU A 139 -6.75 -12.78 -5.19
CA LEU A 139 -6.65 -13.60 -6.39
C LEU A 139 -7.33 -14.96 -6.20
N ALA A 140 -7.18 -15.58 -5.02
CA ALA A 140 -7.86 -16.83 -4.70
C ALA A 140 -9.40 -16.67 -4.73
N ALA A 141 -9.92 -15.57 -4.18
CA ALA A 141 -11.34 -15.26 -4.24
C ALA A 141 -11.81 -15.00 -5.68
N LEU A 142 -11.04 -14.22 -6.45
CA LEU A 142 -11.33 -13.94 -7.86
C LEU A 142 -11.41 -15.23 -8.68
N LYS A 143 -10.41 -16.12 -8.55
CA LYS A 143 -10.40 -17.42 -9.24
C LYS A 143 -11.58 -18.30 -8.85
N THR A 144 -11.94 -18.30 -7.57
CA THR A 144 -13.08 -19.07 -7.06
C THR A 144 -14.39 -18.55 -7.65
N ASN A 145 -14.60 -17.24 -7.66
CA ASN A 145 -15.81 -16.59 -8.20
C ASN A 145 -15.98 -16.82 -9.71
N LEU A 146 -14.86 -16.98 -10.42
CA LEU A 146 -14.80 -17.13 -11.86
C LEU A 146 -14.73 -18.59 -12.35
N ARG A 147 -14.59 -19.57 -11.44
CA ARG A 147 -14.31 -20.97 -11.79
C ARG A 147 -15.30 -21.58 -12.78
N ASN A 148 -16.59 -21.31 -12.62
CA ASN A 148 -17.65 -21.90 -13.44
C ASN A 148 -18.15 -20.92 -14.53
N ARG A 149 -17.37 -19.88 -14.86
CA ARG A 149 -17.74 -18.87 -15.86
C ARG A 149 -17.09 -19.17 -17.21
N SER A 150 -17.74 -18.76 -18.29
CA SER A 150 -17.18 -18.85 -19.65
C SER A 150 -15.88 -18.05 -19.75
N GLY A 151 -15.07 -18.35 -20.77
CA GLY A 151 -13.85 -17.58 -21.05
C GLY A 151 -14.12 -16.09 -21.23
N GLU A 152 -15.16 -15.75 -21.99
CA GLU A 152 -15.61 -14.37 -22.24
C GLU A 152 -15.94 -13.62 -20.94
N VAL A 153 -16.71 -14.24 -20.03
CA VAL A 153 -17.05 -13.62 -18.74
C VAL A 153 -15.82 -13.42 -17.87
N ARG A 154 -14.85 -14.35 -17.92
CA ARG A 154 -13.58 -14.23 -17.18
C ARG A 154 -12.73 -13.08 -17.71
N GLU A 155 -12.62 -12.97 -19.03
CA GLU A 155 -11.88 -11.88 -19.66
C GLU A 155 -12.53 -10.52 -19.38
N ALA A 156 -13.84 -10.40 -19.57
CA ALA A 156 -14.58 -9.18 -19.27
C ALA A 156 -14.42 -8.78 -17.79
N ALA A 157 -14.54 -9.73 -16.85
CA ALA A 157 -14.35 -9.45 -15.44
C ALA A 157 -12.93 -8.97 -15.11
N LEU A 158 -11.90 -9.57 -15.72
CA LEU A 158 -10.52 -9.14 -15.53
C LEU A 158 -10.28 -7.74 -16.11
N ARG A 159 -10.80 -7.46 -17.31
CA ARG A 159 -10.72 -6.14 -17.95
C ARG A 159 -11.33 -5.04 -17.09
N THR A 160 -12.56 -5.25 -16.59
CA THR A 160 -13.22 -4.30 -15.69
C THR A 160 -12.40 -4.06 -14.42
N LYS A 161 -11.71 -5.08 -13.90
CA LYS A 161 -10.82 -4.92 -12.75
C LYS A 161 -9.57 -4.12 -13.08
N LEU A 162 -8.93 -4.37 -14.22
CA LEU A 162 -7.76 -3.61 -14.67
C LEU A 162 -8.09 -2.12 -14.85
N GLU A 163 -9.21 -1.82 -15.53
CA GLU A 163 -9.69 -0.46 -15.75
C GLU A 163 -10.04 0.26 -14.44
N GLY A 164 -10.54 -0.47 -13.44
CA GLY A 164 -10.97 0.07 -12.16
C GLY A 164 -9.88 0.12 -11.08
N ALA A 165 -8.77 -0.61 -11.22
CA ALA A 165 -7.83 -0.84 -10.13
C ALA A 165 -7.10 0.42 -9.63
N ALA A 166 -6.89 1.39 -10.52
CA ALA A 166 -6.28 2.67 -10.16
C ALA A 166 -7.32 3.70 -9.69
N LEU A 167 -8.60 3.49 -10.00
CA LEU A 167 -9.66 4.41 -9.64
C LEU A 167 -9.91 4.30 -8.14
N PHE A 168 -9.69 5.41 -7.43
CA PHE A 168 -9.96 5.52 -5.99
C PHE A 168 -9.11 4.60 -5.11
N ALA A 169 -7.94 4.13 -5.58
CA ALA A 169 -7.02 3.33 -4.78
C ALA A 169 -5.76 4.15 -4.45
N PRO A 170 -5.14 3.95 -3.26
CA PRO A 170 -3.88 4.63 -2.94
C PRO A 170 -2.80 4.20 -3.93
N LEU A 171 -2.13 5.15 -4.58
CA LEU A 171 -1.14 4.93 -5.64
C LEU A 171 -0.07 3.87 -5.27
N ASN A 172 0.38 3.91 -4.02
CA ASN A 172 1.40 3.03 -3.43
C ASN A 172 0.82 1.88 -2.60
N GLY A 173 -0.47 1.60 -2.78
CA GLY A 173 -1.18 0.46 -2.22
C GLY A 173 -0.87 -0.84 -2.96
N TRP A 174 -1.27 -1.95 -2.34
CA TRP A 174 -1.04 -3.29 -2.88
C TRP A 174 -1.85 -3.57 -4.17
N GLU A 175 -3.02 -2.96 -4.31
CA GLU A 175 -3.98 -3.25 -5.40
C GLU A 175 -3.56 -2.60 -6.72
N PRO A 176 -3.28 -1.29 -6.81
CA PRO A 176 -2.77 -0.71 -8.05
C PRO A 176 -1.49 -1.37 -8.55
N ALA A 177 -0.54 -1.64 -7.63
CA ALA A 177 0.69 -2.33 -7.96
C ALA A 177 0.44 -3.76 -8.49
N LEU A 178 -0.52 -4.49 -7.90
CA LEU A 178 -0.91 -5.82 -8.39
C LEU A 178 -1.43 -5.73 -9.83
N PHE A 179 -2.35 -4.81 -10.09
CA PHE A 179 -3.03 -4.75 -11.37
C PHE A 179 -2.16 -4.20 -12.49
N ARG A 180 -1.24 -3.26 -12.22
CA ARG A 180 -0.17 -2.92 -13.18
C ARG A 180 0.63 -4.16 -13.59
N ALA A 181 1.05 -4.97 -12.61
CA ALA A 181 1.81 -6.20 -12.90
C ALA A 181 0.98 -7.30 -13.59
N ILE A 182 -0.36 -7.29 -13.46
CA ILE A 182 -1.25 -8.19 -14.21
C ILE A 182 -1.46 -7.69 -15.63
N GLU A 183 -1.53 -6.38 -15.83
CA GLU A 183 -1.68 -5.75 -17.14
C GLU A 183 -0.52 -6.11 -18.07
N ASP A 184 0.70 -6.21 -17.53
CA ASP A 184 1.90 -6.63 -18.25
C ASP A 184 1.81 -8.07 -18.82
N ASP A 185 0.96 -8.94 -18.25
CA ASP A 185 0.78 -10.33 -18.71
C ASP A 185 -0.66 -10.86 -18.46
N VAL A 186 -1.62 -10.18 -19.09
CA VAL A 186 -3.03 -10.58 -19.09
C VAL A 186 -3.24 -12.03 -19.57
N PRO A 187 -2.59 -12.50 -20.67
CA PRO A 187 -2.77 -13.88 -21.13
C PRO A 187 -2.40 -14.94 -20.07
N ALA A 188 -1.31 -14.75 -19.34
CA ALA A 188 -0.94 -15.68 -18.27
C ALA A 188 -1.93 -15.64 -17.11
N MET A 189 -2.46 -14.46 -16.76
CA MET A 189 -3.50 -14.35 -15.73
C MET A 189 -4.78 -15.09 -16.13
N LEU A 190 -5.26 -14.92 -17.38
CA LEU A 190 -6.43 -15.63 -17.89
C LEU A 190 -6.21 -17.14 -17.93
N THR A 191 -5.01 -17.58 -18.32
CA THR A 191 -4.61 -18.98 -18.29
C THR A 191 -4.69 -19.53 -16.86
N TRP A 192 -4.20 -18.79 -15.88
CA TRP A 192 -4.27 -19.19 -14.47
C TRP A 192 -5.70 -19.19 -13.90
N LEU A 193 -6.55 -18.24 -14.31
CA LEU A 193 -7.96 -18.18 -13.92
C LEU A 193 -8.79 -19.33 -14.51
N THR A 194 -8.31 -19.97 -15.58
CA THR A 194 -8.97 -21.11 -16.20
C THR A 194 -8.84 -22.35 -15.31
N PRO A 195 -9.94 -23.01 -14.93
CA PRO A 195 -9.86 -24.31 -14.27
C PRO A 195 -9.15 -25.30 -15.18
N ARG A 196 -8.28 -26.14 -14.62
CA ARG A 196 -7.85 -27.37 -15.30
C ARG A 196 -8.90 -28.45 -15.12
#